data_AF-K1ZV02-F1
#
_entry.id   AF-K1ZV02-F1
#
_cell.length_a   1.000
_cell.length_b   1.000
_cell.length_c   1.000
_cell.angle_alpha   90.00
_cell.angle_beta   90.00
_cell.angle_gamma   90.00
#
_symmetry.space_group_name_H-M   'P 1'
#
loop_
_entity.id
_entity.type
_entity.pdbx_description
1 polymer ?
#
loop_
_entity_poly.entity_id
_entity_poly.type
_entity_poly.pdbx_seq_one_letter_code
_entity_poly.pdbx_strand_id
1 'polypeptide(L)'
;MKINDLFLLTLDDIKEKSQSDDYYKIFMTAALLRKLFLDGGALVDLVNRNYKLGLKFTVNNKEPIIVPGLFFWTIQDGFDPETSHCPIPLEVDKTAFLNRKVMMKENRIYTVHDLIDYLCHIGGVVHHSSPKEEKEKILKEVEQPIVRSLLAINRVVLKGLRPLEMAIKKTI
;
A
#
# COMPACT_ATOMS: atom_id res chain seq x y z
N MET A 1 3.93 -23.79 9.20
CA MET A 1 2.81 -23.07 8.53
C MET A 1 3.00 -23.16 7.03
N LYS A 2 1.98 -23.55 6.26
CA LYS A 2 2.10 -23.58 4.79
C LYS A 2 2.05 -22.16 4.26
N ILE A 3 2.62 -21.94 3.08
CA ILE A 3 2.70 -20.59 2.49
C ILE A 3 1.32 -19.99 2.16
N ASN A 4 0.38 -20.85 1.74
CA ASN A 4 -1.00 -20.46 1.51
C ASN A 4 -1.67 -19.97 2.81
N ASP A 5 -1.48 -20.70 3.92
CA ASP A 5 -2.00 -20.29 5.23
C ASP A 5 -1.42 -18.95 5.64
N LEU A 6 -0.10 -18.76 5.46
CA LEU A 6 0.57 -17.51 5.79
C LEU A 6 0.02 -16.33 4.97
N PHE A 7 -0.28 -16.54 3.69
CA PHE A 7 -0.89 -15.53 2.83
C PHE A 7 -2.29 -15.17 3.29
N LEU A 8 -3.16 -16.16 3.54
CA LEU A 8 -4.51 -15.93 4.02
C LEU A 8 -4.51 -15.19 5.37
N LEU A 9 -3.70 -15.63 6.32
CA LEU A 9 -3.53 -14.96 7.61
C LEU A 9 -3.01 -13.53 7.46
N THR A 10 -2.11 -13.28 6.51
CA THR A 10 -1.60 -11.93 6.24
C THR A 10 -2.71 -11.03 5.68
N LEU A 11 -3.60 -11.53 4.82
CA LEU A 11 -4.76 -10.77 4.32
C LEU A 11 -5.77 -10.48 5.44
N ASP A 12 -6.06 -11.48 6.27
CA ASP A 12 -6.96 -11.33 7.42
C ASP A 12 -6.40 -10.30 8.41
N ASP A 13 -5.10 -10.33 8.69
CA ASP A 13 -4.42 -9.35 9.53
C ASP A 13 -4.52 -7.93 8.98
N ILE A 14 -4.33 -7.73 7.66
CA ILE A 14 -4.51 -6.41 7.02
C ILE A 14 -5.96 -5.96 7.17
N LYS A 15 -6.92 -6.84 6.93
CA LYS A 15 -8.35 -6.54 7.00
C LYS A 15 -8.75 -6.11 8.41
N GLU A 16 -8.36 -6.86 9.43
CA GLU A 16 -8.65 -6.55 10.83
C GLU A 16 -8.02 -5.21 11.24
N LYS A 17 -6.72 -5.02 10.98
CA LYS A 17 -5.99 -3.81 11.39
C LYS A 17 -6.47 -2.55 10.66
N SER A 18 -6.90 -2.69 9.41
CA SER A 18 -7.46 -1.56 8.62
C SER A 18 -8.82 -1.09 9.12
N GLN A 19 -9.51 -1.88 9.93
CA GLN A 19 -10.80 -1.52 10.54
C GLN A 19 -10.64 -0.89 11.92
N SER A 20 -9.42 -0.81 12.45
CA SER A 20 -9.20 -0.25 13.78
C SER A 20 -9.11 1.26 13.75
N ASP A 21 -9.68 1.92 14.77
CA ASP A 21 -9.43 3.34 15.05
C ASP A 21 -8.06 3.58 15.72
N ASP A 22 -7.35 2.49 16.09
CA ASP A 22 -6.01 2.55 16.64
C ASP A 22 -4.99 2.81 15.52
N TYR A 23 -4.45 4.03 15.53
CA TYR A 23 -3.42 4.48 14.60
C TYR A 23 -2.24 3.51 14.52
N TYR A 24 -1.77 2.98 15.65
CA TYR A 24 -0.67 2.02 15.66
C TYR A 24 -1.01 0.74 14.89
N LYS A 25 -2.22 0.21 15.05
CA LYS A 25 -2.65 -0.99 14.31
C LYS A 25 -2.69 -0.74 12.80
N ILE A 26 -3.16 0.43 12.37
CA ILE A 26 -3.15 0.80 10.94
C ILE A 26 -1.69 0.86 10.43
N PHE A 27 -0.76 1.42 11.20
CA PHE A 27 0.66 1.46 10.80
C PHE A 27 1.23 0.09 10.55
N MET A 28 0.88 -0.86 11.41
CA MET A 28 1.38 -2.23 11.30
C MET A 28 0.99 -2.90 9.99
N THR A 29 -0.01 -2.41 9.25
CA THR A 29 -0.30 -2.94 7.92
C THR A 29 0.82 -2.66 6.92
N ALA A 30 1.67 -1.65 7.12
CA ALA A 30 2.82 -1.41 6.25
C ALA A 30 3.81 -2.58 6.25
N ALA A 31 4.09 -3.21 7.40
CA ALA A 31 4.90 -4.42 7.47
C ALA A 31 4.27 -5.58 6.70
N LEU A 32 2.94 -5.73 6.78
CA LEU A 32 2.21 -6.78 6.07
C LEU A 32 2.24 -6.54 4.56
N LEU A 33 2.08 -5.29 4.11
CA LEU A 33 2.23 -4.92 2.71
C LEU A 33 3.66 -5.15 2.20
N ARG A 34 4.69 -4.81 2.99
CA ARG A 34 6.09 -5.10 2.66
C ARG A 34 6.31 -6.60 2.43
N LYS A 35 5.82 -7.43 3.36
CA LYS A 35 5.87 -8.89 3.25
C LYS A 35 5.13 -9.42 2.02
N LEU A 36 3.99 -8.83 1.68
CA LEU A 36 3.23 -9.21 0.48
C LEU A 36 3.96 -8.87 -0.82
N PHE A 37 4.63 -7.70 -0.89
CA PHE A 37 5.02 -7.10 -2.17
C PHE A 37 6.51 -6.79 -2.36
N LEU A 38 7.24 -6.45 -1.30
CA LEU A 38 8.56 -5.80 -1.40
C LEU A 38 9.73 -6.69 -0.97
N ASP A 39 9.51 -7.64 -0.05
CA ASP A 39 10.60 -8.53 0.38
C ASP A 39 11.11 -9.39 -0.80
N GLY A 40 12.38 -9.81 -0.75
CA GLY A 40 13.03 -10.57 -1.84
C GLY A 40 12.35 -11.91 -2.19
N GLY A 41 11.47 -12.39 -1.32
CA GLY A 41 10.52 -13.47 -1.57
C GLY A 41 9.08 -13.02 -1.32
N ALA A 42 8.64 -11.97 -2.02
CA ALA A 42 7.31 -11.39 -1.87
C ALA A 42 6.21 -12.47 -1.86
N LEU A 43 5.40 -12.48 -0.80
CA LEU A 43 4.48 -13.58 -0.53
C LEU A 43 3.44 -13.75 -1.64
N VAL A 44 2.99 -12.65 -2.26
CA VAL A 44 2.09 -12.69 -3.43
C VAL A 44 2.71 -13.48 -4.57
N ASP A 45 4.00 -13.26 -4.87
CA ASP A 45 4.66 -13.94 -5.98
C ASP A 45 4.85 -15.42 -5.68
N LEU A 46 5.29 -15.75 -4.46
CA LEU A 46 5.51 -17.14 -4.06
C LEU A 46 4.22 -17.97 -4.15
N VAL A 47 3.10 -17.42 -3.69
CA VAL A 47 1.80 -18.10 -3.75
C VAL A 47 1.25 -18.13 -5.16
N ASN A 48 1.31 -17.01 -5.89
CA ASN A 48 0.76 -16.92 -7.25
C ASN A 48 1.54 -17.73 -8.28
N ARG A 49 2.75 -18.24 -7.98
CA ARG A 49 3.45 -19.23 -8.85
C ARG A 49 2.59 -20.47 -9.12
N ASN A 50 1.78 -20.90 -8.15
CA ASN A 50 0.94 -22.09 -8.26
C ASN A 50 -0.37 -21.81 -9.03
N TYR A 51 -0.89 -20.59 -8.94
CA TYR A 51 -2.20 -20.22 -9.51
C TYR A 51 -2.09 -19.44 -10.84
N LYS A 52 -0.97 -18.75 -11.06
CA LYS A 52 -0.61 -17.98 -12.27
C LYS A 52 -1.68 -16.98 -12.69
N LEU A 53 -2.33 -16.34 -11.72
CA LEU A 53 -3.37 -15.36 -12.00
C LEU A 53 -2.76 -14.03 -12.43
N GLY A 54 -3.34 -13.41 -13.46
CA GLY A 54 -3.02 -12.05 -13.86
C GLY A 54 -3.65 -11.04 -12.89
N LEU A 55 -3.06 -10.90 -11.71
CA LEU A 55 -3.57 -10.01 -10.66
C LEU A 55 -3.60 -8.55 -11.13
N LYS A 56 -4.73 -7.88 -10.85
CA LYS A 56 -4.97 -6.47 -11.20
C LYS A 56 -5.43 -5.71 -9.95
N PHE A 57 -4.98 -4.47 -9.85
CA PHE A 57 -5.33 -3.53 -8.80
C PHE A 57 -6.04 -2.34 -9.42
N THR A 58 -7.28 -2.09 -9.02
CA THR A 58 -8.05 -0.94 -9.50
C THR A 58 -7.74 0.25 -8.60
N VAL A 59 -6.99 1.22 -9.14
CA VAL A 59 -6.59 2.46 -8.44
C VAL A 59 -7.27 3.66 -9.08
N ASN A 60 -7.28 4.78 -8.37
CA ASN A 60 -7.70 6.03 -8.97
C ASN A 60 -6.53 6.70 -9.73
N ASN A 61 -6.76 7.02 -10.99
CA ASN A 61 -5.79 7.62 -11.90
C ASN A 61 -5.67 9.15 -11.71
N LYS A 62 -5.75 9.62 -10.47
CA LYS A 62 -5.47 11.01 -10.15
C LYS A 62 -3.96 11.22 -10.11
N GLU A 63 -3.49 12.22 -10.84
CA GLU A 63 -2.11 12.68 -10.80
C GLU A 63 -1.98 13.88 -9.84
N PRO A 64 -0.81 14.08 -9.21
CA PRO A 64 -0.51 15.33 -8.52
C PRO A 64 -0.68 16.52 -9.47
N ILE A 65 -1.43 17.52 -9.04
CA ILE A 65 -1.59 18.77 -9.79
C ILE A 65 -0.34 19.62 -9.53
N ILE A 66 0.39 20.02 -10.56
CA ILE A 66 1.55 20.92 -10.42
C ILE A 66 1.10 22.32 -10.78
N VAL A 67 0.87 23.16 -9.76
CA VAL A 67 0.53 24.59 -9.91
C VAL A 67 1.43 25.46 -9.05
N PRO A 68 1.76 26.69 -9.47
CA PRO A 68 2.55 27.62 -8.67
C PRO A 68 1.97 27.79 -7.26
N GLY A 69 2.83 27.68 -6.25
CA GLY A 69 2.44 27.82 -4.84
C GLY A 69 1.89 26.55 -4.18
N LEU A 70 1.66 25.45 -4.92
CA LEU A 70 1.28 24.18 -4.30
C LEU A 70 2.50 23.49 -3.66
N PHE A 71 2.57 23.57 -2.34
CA PHE A 71 3.67 23.01 -1.56
C PHE A 71 3.47 21.51 -1.23
N PHE A 72 2.22 21.06 -1.14
CA PHE A 72 1.85 19.72 -0.71
C PHE A 72 0.58 19.22 -1.39
N TRP A 73 0.59 17.96 -1.82
CA TRP A 73 -0.56 17.24 -2.36
C TRP A 73 -0.52 15.78 -1.92
N THR A 74 -1.67 15.18 -1.64
CA THR A 74 -1.79 13.77 -1.27
C THR A 74 -3.13 13.21 -1.72
N ILE A 75 -3.14 11.95 -2.16
CA ILE A 75 -4.34 11.30 -2.68
C ILE A 75 -5.28 10.78 -1.58
N GLN A 76 -4.75 10.40 -0.40
CA GLN A 76 -5.48 9.85 0.75
C GLN A 76 -6.54 8.79 0.35
N ASP A 77 -7.76 8.91 0.87
CA ASP A 77 -8.91 8.06 0.52
C ASP A 77 -9.29 8.10 -0.96
N GLY A 78 -8.81 9.11 -1.69
CA GLY A 78 -9.00 9.20 -3.13
C GLY A 78 -8.23 8.15 -3.93
N PHE A 79 -7.32 7.36 -3.32
CA PHE A 79 -6.56 6.32 -4.01
C PHE A 79 -7.43 5.14 -4.43
N ASP A 80 -8.40 4.77 -3.60
CA ASP A 80 -9.43 3.78 -3.94
C ASP A 80 -10.56 4.49 -4.70
N PRO A 81 -10.84 4.14 -5.97
CA PRO A 81 -11.90 4.75 -6.75
C PRO A 81 -13.27 4.70 -6.06
N GLU A 82 -13.56 3.65 -5.29
CA GLU A 82 -14.87 3.50 -4.63
C GLU A 82 -15.07 4.49 -3.48
N THR A 83 -14.01 5.05 -2.92
CA THR A 83 -14.07 6.05 -1.84
C THR A 83 -13.74 7.47 -2.32
N SER A 84 -13.42 7.65 -3.61
CA SER A 84 -13.05 8.94 -4.18
C SER A 84 -14.28 9.76 -4.59
N HIS A 85 -14.31 11.05 -4.23
CA HIS A 85 -15.32 12.01 -4.71
C HIS A 85 -15.28 12.25 -6.23
N CYS A 86 -14.15 11.98 -6.89
CA CYS A 86 -14.03 12.05 -8.34
C CYS A 86 -13.26 10.81 -8.81
N PRO A 87 -13.93 9.69 -9.10
CA PRO A 87 -13.26 8.45 -9.48
C PRO A 87 -12.81 8.49 -10.94
N ILE A 88 -11.56 8.12 -11.18
CA ILE A 88 -11.00 7.86 -12.51
C ILE A 88 -10.35 6.48 -12.44
N PRO A 89 -11.14 5.39 -12.44
CA PRO A 89 -10.61 4.05 -12.19
C PRO A 89 -9.63 3.64 -13.29
N LEU A 90 -8.53 3.01 -12.87
CA LEU A 90 -7.50 2.44 -13.73
C LEU A 90 -7.07 1.10 -13.15
N GLU A 91 -7.11 0.06 -13.98
CA GLU A 91 -6.54 -1.24 -13.61
C GLU A 91 -5.05 -1.27 -13.92
N VAL A 92 -4.25 -1.62 -12.91
CA VAL A 92 -2.80 -1.72 -13.02
C VAL A 92 -2.32 -3.09 -12.55
N ASP A 93 -1.18 -3.54 -13.05
CA ASP A 93 -0.49 -4.70 -12.48
C ASP A 93 0.25 -4.33 -11.17
N LYS A 94 0.88 -5.32 -10.54
CA LYS A 94 1.64 -5.14 -9.29
C LYS A 94 2.73 -4.06 -9.41
N THR A 95 3.47 -4.05 -10.51
CA THR A 95 4.60 -3.13 -10.70
C THR A 95 4.10 -1.69 -10.85
N ALA A 96 3.08 -1.48 -11.68
CA ALA A 96 2.45 -0.18 -11.87
C ALA A 96 1.70 0.29 -10.60
N PHE A 97 1.12 -0.64 -9.82
CA PHE A 97 0.55 -0.36 -8.50
C PHE A 97 1.60 0.19 -7.53
N LEU A 98 2.74 -0.48 -7.37
CA LEU A 98 3.81 -0.04 -6.46
C LEU A 98 4.41 1.30 -6.85
N ASN A 99 4.48 1.60 -8.15
CA ASN A 99 4.96 2.87 -8.68
C ASN A 99 3.88 3.97 -8.74
N ARG A 100 2.64 3.68 -8.29
CA ARG A 100 1.56 4.66 -8.35
C ARG A 100 1.85 5.80 -7.38
N LYS A 101 1.72 7.04 -7.87
CA LYS A 101 1.95 8.26 -7.10
C LYS A 101 0.83 8.46 -6.08
N VAL A 102 1.22 8.79 -4.85
CA VAL A 102 0.28 8.96 -3.72
C VAL A 102 0.46 10.30 -3.03
N MET A 103 1.62 10.93 -3.19
CA MET A 103 1.92 12.21 -2.54
C MET A 103 2.93 13.00 -3.36
N MET A 104 2.86 14.32 -3.22
CA MET A 104 3.87 15.25 -3.68
C MET A 104 4.14 16.28 -2.58
N LYS A 105 5.42 16.55 -2.29
CA LYS A 105 5.85 17.65 -1.42
C LYS A 105 7.11 18.26 -2.01
N GLU A 106 7.17 19.59 -2.09
CA GLU A 106 8.34 20.32 -2.61
C GLU A 106 8.81 19.81 -3.99
N ASN A 107 7.86 19.60 -4.91
CA ASN A 107 8.09 19.04 -6.26
C ASN A 107 8.68 17.61 -6.29
N ARG A 108 8.75 16.91 -5.15
CA ARG A 108 9.13 15.51 -5.08
C ARG A 108 7.89 14.65 -5.04
N ILE A 109 7.90 13.58 -5.84
CA ILE A 109 6.81 12.61 -5.94
C ILE A 109 7.15 11.40 -5.09
N TYR A 110 6.14 10.89 -4.38
CA TYR A 110 6.24 9.69 -3.57
C TYR A 110 5.19 8.68 -4.04
N THR A 111 5.59 7.42 -4.06
CA THR A 111 4.82 6.28 -4.57
C THR A 111 4.33 5.38 -3.45
N VAL A 112 3.45 4.42 -3.77
CA VAL A 112 3.04 3.35 -2.84
C VAL A 112 4.25 2.64 -2.25
N HIS A 113 5.23 2.30 -3.10
CA HIS A 113 6.49 1.70 -2.67
C HIS A 113 7.19 2.55 -1.61
N ASP A 114 7.33 3.86 -1.86
CA ASP A 114 8.04 4.77 -0.97
C ASP A 114 7.39 4.88 0.41
N LEU A 115 6.05 4.89 0.45
CA LEU A 115 5.30 4.93 1.70
C LEU A 115 5.50 3.65 2.51
N ILE A 116 5.39 2.48 1.87
CA ILE A 116 5.57 1.19 2.56
C ILE A 116 6.99 1.08 3.11
N ASP A 117 7.98 1.43 2.31
CA ASP A 117 9.39 1.32 2.70
C ASP A 117 9.73 2.28 3.85
N TYR A 118 9.32 3.55 3.74
CA TYR A 118 9.49 4.54 4.80
C TYR A 118 8.87 4.10 6.13
N LEU A 119 7.61 3.64 6.12
CA LEU A 119 6.92 3.22 7.35
C LEU A 119 7.62 2.02 8.01
N CYS A 120 8.15 1.10 7.20
CA CYS A 120 8.86 -0.07 7.72
C CYS A 120 10.23 0.27 8.31
N HIS A 121 10.99 1.17 7.68
CA HIS A 121 12.38 1.45 8.07
C HIS A 121 12.56 2.61 9.04
N ILE A 122 11.73 3.64 8.89
CA ILE A 122 11.85 4.91 9.62
C ILE A 122 10.66 5.09 10.55
N GLY A 123 9.44 4.78 10.08
CA GLY A 123 8.20 4.89 10.86
C GLY A 123 8.07 3.92 12.03
N GLY A 124 9.08 3.08 12.30
CA GLY A 124 9.13 2.23 13.49
C GLY A 124 8.35 0.92 13.39
N VAL A 125 7.76 0.61 12.23
CA VAL A 125 6.90 -0.59 12.08
C VAL A 125 7.71 -1.89 12.07
N VAL A 126 8.93 -1.86 11.52
CA VAL A 126 9.87 -2.99 11.55
C VAL A 126 11.20 -2.57 12.19
N HIS A 127 11.72 -1.43 11.76
CA HIS A 127 12.92 -0.82 12.32
C HIS A 127 12.61 0.61 12.76
N HIS A 128 13.24 1.04 13.86
CA HIS A 128 13.19 2.42 14.31
C HIS A 128 14.56 3.06 14.06
N SER A 129 14.69 3.74 12.92
CA SER A 129 15.90 4.47 12.55
C SER A 129 15.61 5.96 12.43
N SER A 130 16.60 6.80 12.71
CA SER A 130 16.48 8.24 12.44
C SER A 130 16.54 8.50 10.93
N PRO A 131 15.69 9.40 10.38
CA PRO A 131 15.78 9.82 8.99
C PRO A 131 17.17 10.39 8.69
N LYS A 132 17.83 9.86 7.66
CA LYS A 132 19.12 10.36 7.17
C LYS A 132 18.94 11.12 5.87
N GLU A 133 18.08 10.61 4.99
CA GLU A 133 17.83 11.18 3.67
C GLU A 133 16.71 12.21 3.71
N GLU A 134 16.78 13.18 2.79
CA GLU A 134 15.78 14.25 2.68
C GLU A 134 14.37 13.70 2.44
N LYS A 135 14.27 12.63 1.64
CA LYS A 135 13.01 11.92 1.38
C LYS A 135 12.38 11.39 2.68
N GLU A 136 13.18 10.84 3.57
CA GLU A 136 12.71 10.27 4.84
C GLU A 136 12.28 11.37 5.82
N LYS A 137 13.03 12.48 5.87
CA LYS A 137 12.68 13.65 6.69
C LYS A 137 11.33 14.23 6.26
N ILE A 138 11.14 14.39 4.95
CA ILE A 138 9.88 14.90 4.40
C ILE A 138 8.71 13.97 4.75
N LEU A 139 8.88 12.65 4.60
CA LEU A 139 7.82 11.69 4.93
C LEU A 139 7.47 11.69 6.43
N LYS A 140 8.46 11.94 7.29
CA LYS A 140 8.24 12.11 8.74
C LYS A 140 7.40 13.32 9.11
N GLU A 141 7.53 14.43 8.37
CA GLU A 141 6.73 15.63 8.60
C GLU A 141 5.25 15.44 8.24
N VAL A 142 4.92 14.47 7.38
CA VAL A 142 3.59 14.27 6.80
C VAL A 142 3.01 12.88 7.10
N GLU A 143 3.36 12.34 8.26
CA GLU A 143 3.01 10.98 8.68
C GLU A 143 1.48 10.74 8.78
N GLN A 144 0.73 11.73 9.26
CA GLN A 144 -0.74 11.66 9.34
C GLN A 144 -1.40 11.44 7.96
N PRO A 145 -1.13 12.27 6.93
CA PRO A 145 -1.56 12.01 5.55
C PRO A 145 -1.18 10.64 4.96
N ILE A 146 0.01 10.13 5.30
CA ILE A 146 0.49 8.82 4.83
C ILE A 146 -0.45 7.71 5.28
N VAL A 147 -0.97 7.79 6.50
CA VAL A 147 -1.76 6.73 7.12
C VAL A 147 -3.16 6.64 6.54
N ARG A 148 -3.77 7.79 6.22
CA ARG A 148 -5.00 7.81 5.44
C ARG A 148 -4.80 7.18 4.05
N SER A 149 -3.67 7.48 3.41
CA SER A 149 -3.32 6.85 2.14
C SER A 149 -3.11 5.33 2.29
N LEU A 150 -2.51 4.88 3.40
CA LEU A 150 -2.31 3.47 3.72
C LEU A 150 -3.63 2.70 3.83
N LEU A 151 -4.66 3.28 4.46
CA LEU A 151 -6.00 2.67 4.52
C LEU A 151 -6.59 2.44 3.11
N ALA A 152 -6.47 3.43 2.23
CA ALA A 152 -6.93 3.31 0.85
C ALA A 152 -6.13 2.27 0.06
N ILE A 153 -4.81 2.22 0.27
CA ILE A 153 -3.92 1.20 -0.30
C ILE A 153 -4.35 -0.19 0.17
N ASN A 154 -4.63 -0.39 1.46
CA ASN A 154 -5.08 -1.67 2.01
C ASN A 154 -6.38 -2.13 1.34
N ARG A 155 -7.36 -1.23 1.13
CA ARG A 155 -8.61 -1.58 0.42
C ARG A 155 -8.36 -2.07 -1.00
N VAL A 156 -7.53 -1.35 -1.76
CA VAL A 156 -7.15 -1.74 -3.12
C VAL A 156 -6.42 -3.09 -3.14
N VAL A 157 -5.51 -3.32 -2.20
CA VAL A 157 -4.77 -4.59 -2.07
C VAL A 157 -5.71 -5.76 -1.78
N LEU A 158 -6.60 -5.62 -0.80
CA LEU A 158 -7.56 -6.68 -0.45
C LEU A 158 -8.48 -7.02 -1.62
N LYS A 159 -8.93 -6.02 -2.39
CA LYS A 159 -9.73 -6.22 -3.61
C LYS A 159 -8.91 -6.91 -4.71
N GLY A 160 -7.71 -6.42 -5.00
CA GLY A 160 -6.85 -6.96 -6.07
C GLY A 160 -6.33 -8.37 -5.82
N LEU A 161 -6.20 -8.76 -4.54
CA LEU A 161 -5.77 -10.10 -4.14
C LEU A 161 -6.91 -11.10 -3.94
N ARG A 162 -8.18 -10.65 -3.98
CA ARG A 162 -9.36 -11.52 -3.82
C ARG A 162 -9.39 -12.71 -4.78
N PRO A 163 -9.02 -12.59 -6.08
CA PRO A 163 -8.99 -13.76 -6.96
C PRO A 163 -8.03 -14.85 -6.48
N LEU A 164 -6.85 -14.46 -5.95
CA LEU A 164 -5.87 -15.38 -5.42
C LEU A 164 -6.34 -16.01 -4.11
N GLU A 165 -6.91 -15.22 -3.20
CA GLU A 165 -7.53 -15.69 -1.96
C GLU A 165 -8.60 -16.77 -2.25
N MET A 166 -9.49 -16.50 -3.20
CA MET A 166 -10.54 -17.44 -3.59
C MET A 166 -9.98 -18.72 -4.24
N ALA A 167 -8.93 -18.61 -5.05
CA ALA A 167 -8.30 -19.77 -5.67
C ALA A 167 -7.67 -20.70 -4.63
N ILE A 168 -7.02 -20.12 -3.61
CA ILE A 168 -6.45 -20.87 -2.48
C ILE A 168 -7.55 -21.58 -1.70
N LYS A 169 -8.61 -20.86 -1.29
CA LYS A 169 -9.70 -21.41 -0.48
C LYS A 169 -10.48 -22.54 -1.17
N LYS A 170 -10.47 -22.61 -2.51
CA LYS A 170 -11.07 -23.73 -3.27
C LYS A 170 -10.23 -25.01 -3.26
N THR A 171 -8.96 -24.92 -2.88
CA THR A 171 -7.99 -26.03 -2.94
C THR A 171 -7.73 -26.62 -1.54
N ILE A 172 -8.29 -26.02 -0.49
CA ILE A 172 -8.17 -26.46 0.90
C ILE A 172 -9.44 -27.23 1.29
#